data_AF-A0A1H8PHY1-F1
#
_entry.id   AF-A0A1H8PHY1-F1
#
_cell.length_a   1.000
_cell.length_b   1.000
_cell.length_c   1.000
_cell.angle_alpha   90.00
_cell.angle_beta   90.00
_cell.angle_gamma   90.00
#
_symmetry.space_group_name_H-M   'P 1'
#
loop_
_entity.id
_entity.type
_entity.pdbx_description
1 polymer ?
#
loop_
_entity_poly.entity_id
_entity_poly.type
_entity_poly.pdbx_seq_one_letter_code
_entity_poly.pdbx_strand_id
1 'polypeptide(L)'
;MDQQKLRSLVFEKTGVKIDIDDPIFALVALNEAVLEEAVGRHIAAIDAASLELTQHARLAGGLPPVADAARKAAPLDATNEPSAAPAAASAGYVPTPPGPVRPIATQSPAITPRELRLLGAAAGIAMLSALIVVGAQAVFSKPPPAPVIEAKALTPEQTLALRNAEKLTKAIEKLEPKARNQLQAELQK
;
A
#
# COMPACT_ATOMS: atom_id res chain seq x y z
N MET A 1 8.67 11.51 8.69
CA MET A 1 7.99 12.69 9.31
C MET A 1 8.15 12.70 10.85
N ASP A 2 7.85 13.81 11.56
CA ASP A 2 7.91 13.92 13.03
C ASP A 2 6.77 13.11 13.70
N GLN A 3 7.08 12.33 14.75
CA GLN A 3 6.14 11.39 15.38
C GLN A 3 4.90 12.09 15.96
N GLN A 4 5.06 13.31 16.49
CA GLN A 4 3.92 14.08 16.99
C GLN A 4 2.95 14.47 15.87
N LYS A 5 3.50 14.75 14.68
CA LYS A 5 2.71 15.12 13.50
C LYS A 5 1.91 13.94 12.96
N LEU A 6 2.49 12.73 12.97
CA LEU A 6 1.78 11.49 12.65
C LEU A 6 0.64 11.20 13.63
N ARG A 7 0.86 11.40 14.95
CA ARG A 7 -0.20 11.21 15.97
C ARG A 7 -1.39 12.12 15.71
N SER A 8 -1.14 13.40 15.46
CA SER A 8 -2.20 14.38 15.14
C SER A 8 -2.96 14.01 13.86
N LEU A 9 -2.25 13.57 12.82
CA LEU A 9 -2.86 13.26 11.52
C LEU A 9 -3.69 11.97 11.56
N VAL A 10 -3.27 10.97 12.34
CA VAL A 10 -4.08 9.76 12.56
C VAL A 10 -5.27 10.06 13.46
N PHE A 11 -5.12 10.90 14.49
CA PHE A 11 -6.23 11.36 15.32
C PHE A 11 -7.26 12.16 14.51
N GLU A 12 -6.84 13.09 13.65
CA GLU A 12 -7.76 13.84 12.79
C GLU A 12 -8.51 12.94 11.80
N LYS A 13 -7.84 11.94 11.22
CA LYS A 13 -8.45 11.07 10.21
C LYS A 13 -9.30 9.95 10.77
N THR A 14 -9.00 9.45 11.97
CA THR A 14 -9.67 8.28 12.54
C THR A 14 -10.43 8.59 13.83
N GLY A 15 -10.19 9.75 14.46
CA GLY A 15 -10.71 10.10 15.78
C GLY A 15 -10.05 9.33 16.92
N VAL A 16 -9.11 8.42 16.64
CA VAL A 16 -8.50 7.53 17.62
C VAL A 16 -7.24 8.18 18.19
N LYS A 17 -7.17 8.32 19.52
CA LYS A 17 -5.94 8.72 20.21
C LYS A 17 -5.02 7.51 20.30
N ILE A 18 -3.89 7.59 19.62
CA ILE A 18 -2.92 6.52 19.53
C ILE A 18 -1.69 6.90 20.36
N ASP A 19 -1.28 6.00 21.24
CA ASP A 19 -0.05 6.12 22.03
C ASP A 19 1.16 5.60 21.26
N ILE A 20 2.37 5.99 21.68
CA ILE A 20 3.62 5.65 20.97
C ILE A 20 3.86 4.13 20.96
N ASP A 21 3.40 3.44 22.00
CA ASP A 21 3.51 1.98 22.13
C ASP A 21 2.38 1.22 21.42
N ASP A 22 1.47 1.92 20.73
CA ASP A 22 0.37 1.29 20.01
C ASP A 22 0.90 0.61 18.73
N PRO A 23 0.57 -0.67 18.49
CA PRO A 23 0.98 -1.39 17.29
C PRO A 23 0.55 -0.70 15.99
N ILE A 24 -0.56 0.05 15.99
CA ILE A 24 -1.02 0.79 14.81
C ILE A 24 -0.06 1.95 14.50
N PHE A 25 0.44 2.66 15.53
CA PHE A 25 1.41 3.73 15.35
C PHE A 25 2.72 3.20 14.80
N ALA A 26 3.20 2.08 15.35
CA ALA A 26 4.42 1.43 14.90
C ALA A 26 4.34 1.01 13.42
N LEU A 27 3.20 0.48 12.96
CA LEU A 27 3.00 0.11 11.55
C LEU A 27 2.96 1.32 10.63
N VAL A 28 2.28 2.40 11.02
CA VAL A 28 2.22 3.64 10.23
C VAL A 28 3.60 4.29 10.15
N ALA A 29 4.33 4.37 11.27
CA ALA A 29 5.68 4.91 11.32
C ALA A 29 6.68 4.08 10.52
N LEU A 30 6.57 2.74 10.58
CA LEU A 30 7.40 1.84 9.78
C LEU A 30 7.10 2.00 8.28
N ASN A 31 5.83 2.06 7.88
CA ASN A 31 5.46 2.28 6.49
C ASN A 31 6.01 3.62 5.98
N GLU A 32 5.91 4.69 6.76
CA GLU A 32 6.51 5.98 6.39
C GLU A 32 8.02 5.90 6.23
N ALA A 33 8.73 5.30 7.19
CA ALA A 33 10.19 5.19 7.12
C ALA A 33 10.65 4.39 5.90
N VAL A 34 9.94 3.29 5.59
CA VAL A 34 10.23 2.45 4.41
C VAL A 34 9.90 3.20 3.11
N LEU A 35 8.81 3.98 3.08
CA LEU A 35 8.45 4.81 1.93
C LEU A 35 9.48 5.91 1.69
N GLU A 36 9.90 6.64 2.73
CA GLU A 36 10.93 7.68 2.63
C GLU A 36 12.25 7.09 2.09
N GLU A 37 12.67 5.93 2.61
CA GLU A 37 13.89 5.26 2.14
C GLU A 37 13.77 4.77 0.70
N ALA A 38 12.63 4.17 0.31
CA ALA A 38 12.41 3.67 -1.03
C ALA A 38 12.37 4.80 -2.07
N VAL A 39 11.68 5.90 -1.76
CA VAL A 39 11.65 7.11 -2.62
C VAL A 39 13.04 7.71 -2.73
N GLY A 40 13.78 7.82 -1.62
CA GLY A 40 15.17 8.30 -1.64
C GLY A 40 16.08 7.46 -2.54
N ARG A 41 15.98 6.12 -2.46
CA ARG A 41 16.73 5.21 -3.33
C ARG A 41 16.36 5.38 -4.81
N HIS A 42 15.08 5.59 -5.11
CA HIS A 42 14.61 5.80 -6.48
C HIS A 42 15.08 7.12 -7.07
N ILE A 43 15.04 8.21 -6.30
CA ILE A 43 15.56 9.52 -6.74
C ILE A 43 17.06 9.40 -7.03
N ALA A 44 17.84 8.81 -6.12
CA ALA A 44 19.27 8.61 -6.33
C ALA A 44 19.56 7.78 -7.59
N ALA A 45 18.75 6.75 -7.87
CA ALA A 45 18.88 5.95 -9.09
C ALA A 45 18.56 6.76 -10.37
N ILE A 46 17.53 7.61 -10.33
CA ILE A 46 17.17 8.50 -11.45
C ILE A 46 18.28 9.53 -11.69
N ASP A 47 18.84 10.11 -10.64
CA ASP A 47 19.93 11.09 -10.75
C ASP A 47 21.18 10.45 -11.36
N ALA A 48 21.54 9.24 -10.91
CA ALA A 48 22.65 8.47 -11.49
C ALA A 48 22.41 8.17 -12.99
N ALA A 49 21.22 7.68 -13.35
CA ALA A 49 20.87 7.40 -14.74
C ALA A 49 20.85 8.67 -15.61
N SER A 50 20.42 9.81 -15.03
CA SER A 50 20.42 11.11 -15.73
C SER A 50 21.84 11.61 -15.97
N LEU A 51 22.76 11.42 -15.01
CA LEU A 51 24.17 11.72 -15.19
C LEU A 51 24.80 10.84 -16.27
N GLU A 52 24.53 9.54 -16.28
CA GLU A 52 24.99 8.64 -17.35
C GLU A 52 24.43 9.05 -18.71
N LEU A 53 23.14 9.38 -18.79
CA LEU A 53 22.51 9.82 -20.04
C LEU A 53 23.14 11.12 -20.56
N THR A 54 23.39 12.10 -19.70
CA THR A 54 24.08 13.34 -20.09
C THR A 54 25.52 13.09 -20.54
N GLN A 55 26.22 12.14 -19.90
CA GLN A 55 27.55 11.72 -20.32
C GLN A 55 27.51 11.04 -21.70
N HIS A 56 26.55 10.14 -21.93
CA HIS A 56 26.34 9.49 -23.22
C HIS A 56 25.98 10.50 -24.32
N ALA A 57 25.12 11.48 -24.03
CA ALA A 57 24.77 12.54 -24.96
C ALA A 57 25.96 13.46 -25.30
N ARG A 58 26.88 13.70 -24.34
CA ARG A 58 28.15 14.40 -24.62
C ARG A 58 29.08 13.57 -25.49
N LEU A 59 29.24 12.28 -25.20
CA LEU A 59 30.06 11.38 -26.01
C LEU A 59 29.53 11.22 -27.43
N ALA A 60 28.21 11.26 -27.60
CA ALA A 60 27.54 11.25 -28.91
C ALA A 60 27.61 12.62 -29.64
N GLY A 61 28.25 13.64 -29.06
CA GLY A 61 28.40 14.97 -29.65
C GLY A 61 27.15 15.86 -29.59
N GLY A 62 26.12 15.46 -28.85
CA GLY A 62 24.85 16.19 -28.74
C GLY A 62 24.83 17.30 -27.69
N LEU A 63 25.85 17.41 -26.83
CA LEU A 63 25.97 18.42 -25.77
C LEU A 63 27.38 19.02 -25.72
N PRO A 64 27.52 20.35 -25.54
CA PRO A 64 28.84 21.00 -25.40
C PRO A 64 29.54 20.60 -24.09
N PRO A 65 30.89 20.66 -24.03
CA PRO A 65 31.65 20.38 -22.81
C PRO A 65 31.35 21.40 -21.70
N VAL A 66 31.41 20.95 -20.44
CA VAL A 66 30.96 21.68 -19.22
C VAL A 66 31.74 22.97 -18.92
N ALA A 67 32.76 23.31 -19.72
CA ALA A 67 33.68 24.41 -19.41
C ALA A 67 33.09 25.83 -19.50
N ASP A 68 31.96 26.06 -20.20
CA ASP A 68 31.52 27.42 -20.53
C ASP A 68 30.13 27.85 -20.03
N ALA A 69 29.33 26.95 -19.43
CA ALA A 69 27.98 27.31 -19.00
C ALA A 69 27.91 28.17 -17.72
N ALA A 70 29.00 28.26 -16.95
CA ALA A 70 29.04 29.02 -15.69
C ALA A 70 29.39 30.51 -15.86
N ARG A 71 29.79 30.98 -17.07
CA ARG A 71 30.21 32.39 -17.27
C ARG A 71 29.17 33.31 -17.89
N LYS A 72 27.97 32.83 -18.22
CA LYS A 72 26.97 33.68 -18.90
C LYS A 72 25.56 33.54 -18.32
N ALA A 73 25.46 33.66 -17.00
CA ALA A 73 24.22 34.14 -16.39
C ALA A 73 24.26 35.68 -16.43
N ALA A 74 23.95 36.26 -17.58
CA ALA A 74 23.61 37.69 -17.67
C ALA A 74 22.20 37.88 -17.10
N PRO A 75 21.94 38.92 -16.28
CA PRO A 75 20.62 39.15 -15.70
C PRO A 75 19.64 39.51 -16.82
N LEU A 76 18.56 38.74 -16.94
CA LEU A 76 17.44 39.05 -17.83
C LEU A 76 16.66 40.21 -17.21
N ASP A 77 16.81 41.40 -17.78
CA ASP A 77 15.99 42.58 -17.50
C ASP A 77 14.62 42.44 -18.20
N ALA A 78 13.57 42.89 -17.54
CA ALA A 78 12.16 42.58 -17.83
C ALA A 78 11.54 43.47 -18.92
N THR A 79 12.26 43.76 -20.00
CA THR A 79 11.77 44.58 -21.11
C THR A 79 11.92 43.82 -22.42
N ASN A 80 10.83 43.19 -22.82
CA ASN A 80 10.70 42.30 -23.98
C ASN A 80 10.83 43.05 -25.33
N GLU A 81 12.03 43.53 -25.69
CA GLU A 81 12.32 44.04 -27.05
C GLU A 81 13.61 43.45 -27.65
N PRO A 82 13.59 43.02 -28.94
CA PRO A 82 14.75 42.45 -29.60
C PRO A 82 15.67 43.57 -30.12
N SER A 83 16.79 43.80 -29.45
CA SER A 83 17.87 44.65 -29.99
C SER A 83 18.73 43.85 -30.97
N ALA A 84 19.04 44.48 -32.10
CA ALA A 84 19.56 43.91 -33.32
C ALA A 84 20.87 43.09 -33.15
N ALA A 85 20.92 41.97 -33.88
CA ALA A 85 22.08 41.10 -34.04
C ALA A 85 23.26 41.79 -34.75
N PRO A 86 24.44 41.15 -34.72
CA PRO A 86 25.18 40.93 -35.95
C PRO A 86 25.18 39.44 -36.31
N ALA A 87 24.90 39.19 -37.59
CA ALA A 87 24.82 37.90 -38.24
C ALA A 87 26.14 37.12 -38.13
N ALA A 88 26.08 35.92 -37.57
CA ALA A 88 27.07 34.87 -37.79
C ALA A 88 26.44 33.79 -38.68
N ALA A 89 27.09 33.56 -39.82
CA ALA A 89 26.81 32.63 -40.90
C ALA A 89 25.90 31.42 -40.56
N SER A 90 24.75 31.36 -41.22
CA SER A 90 23.96 30.15 -41.38
C SER A 90 24.72 29.14 -42.23
N ALA A 91 25.37 28.17 -41.60
CA ALA A 91 25.82 26.96 -42.27
C ALA A 91 24.59 26.24 -42.83
N GLY A 92 24.58 26.04 -44.15
CA GLY A 92 23.46 25.46 -44.89
C GLY A 92 23.09 24.07 -44.39
N TYR A 93 21.86 23.92 -43.91
CA TYR A 93 21.24 22.63 -43.68
C TYR A 93 20.85 22.03 -45.03
N VAL A 94 21.51 20.94 -45.43
CA VAL A 94 21.10 20.11 -46.57
C VAL A 94 20.43 18.85 -46.00
N PRO A 95 19.13 18.60 -46.29
CA PRO A 95 18.48 17.39 -45.82
C PRO A 95 19.11 16.16 -46.48
N THR A 96 19.65 15.26 -45.67
CA THR A 96 20.12 13.94 -46.14
C THR A 96 18.93 13.11 -46.63
N PRO A 97 19.04 12.35 -47.74
CA PRO A 97 17.96 11.49 -48.21
C PRO A 97 17.60 10.41 -47.17
N PRO A 98 16.33 10.03 -47.02
CA PRO A 98 15.92 8.99 -46.09
C PRO A 98 16.52 7.64 -46.52
N GLY A 99 17.50 7.15 -45.78
CA GLY A 99 18.01 5.79 -45.92
C GLY A 99 17.01 4.77 -45.37
N PRO A 100 17.09 3.49 -45.79
CA PRO A 100 16.22 2.44 -45.29
C PRO A 100 16.41 2.27 -43.78
N VAL A 101 15.38 2.66 -43.02
CA VAL A 101 15.33 2.48 -41.56
C VAL A 101 15.19 0.99 -41.29
N ARG A 102 16.22 0.38 -40.67
CA ARG A 102 16.12 -1.00 -40.21
C ARG A 102 15.05 -1.11 -39.13
N PRO A 103 14.16 -2.11 -39.19
CA PRO A 103 13.17 -2.33 -38.14
C PRO A 103 13.88 -2.60 -36.81
N ILE A 104 13.50 -1.83 -35.78
CA ILE A 104 13.90 -2.09 -34.40
C ILE A 104 13.17 -3.37 -33.97
N ALA A 105 13.91 -4.42 -33.65
CA ALA A 105 13.35 -5.65 -33.12
C ALA A 105 12.78 -5.37 -31.71
N THR A 106 11.46 -5.12 -31.63
CA THR A 106 10.73 -4.85 -30.38
C THR A 106 10.30 -6.13 -29.64
N GLN A 107 10.82 -7.30 -30.01
CA GLN A 107 10.49 -8.54 -29.31
C GLN A 107 11.46 -8.78 -28.16
N SER A 108 11.13 -8.20 -27.01
CA SER A 108 11.66 -8.65 -25.71
C SER A 108 11.05 -10.03 -25.41
N PRO A 109 11.83 -11.08 -25.14
CA PRO A 109 11.28 -12.36 -24.69
C PRO A 109 10.45 -12.13 -23.42
N ALA A 110 9.24 -12.69 -23.39
CA ALA A 110 8.24 -12.37 -22.37
C ALA A 110 8.67 -12.70 -20.93
N ILE A 111 9.63 -13.62 -20.75
CA ILE A 111 10.22 -13.96 -19.45
C ILE A 111 11.68 -14.40 -19.67
N THR A 112 12.63 -13.73 -19.03
CA THR A 112 14.05 -14.12 -19.09
C THR A 112 14.38 -15.22 -18.06
N PRO A 113 15.39 -16.08 -18.30
CA PRO A 113 15.80 -17.10 -17.32
C PRO A 113 16.28 -16.49 -15.98
N ARG A 114 16.75 -15.24 -16.01
CA ARG A 114 17.09 -14.48 -14.80
C ARG A 114 15.83 -14.12 -14.01
N GLU A 115 14.76 -13.69 -14.68
CA GLU A 115 13.47 -13.41 -14.03
C GLU A 115 12.85 -14.67 -13.43
N LEU A 116 12.96 -15.83 -14.09
CA LEU A 116 12.51 -17.11 -13.50
C LEU A 116 13.26 -17.45 -12.21
N ARG A 117 14.58 -17.22 -12.17
CA ARG A 117 15.39 -17.42 -10.94
C ARG A 117 15.00 -16.43 -9.85
N LEU A 118 14.76 -15.18 -10.20
CA LEU A 118 14.31 -14.14 -9.25
C LEU A 118 12.91 -14.44 -8.72
N LEU A 119 11.99 -14.89 -9.58
CA LEU A 119 10.64 -15.29 -9.21
C LEU A 119 10.66 -16.51 -8.29
N GLY A 120 11.46 -17.52 -8.62
CA GLY A 120 11.66 -18.70 -7.77
C GLY A 120 12.27 -18.35 -6.40
N ALA A 121 13.26 -17.47 -6.38
CA ALA A 121 13.85 -16.98 -5.12
C ALA A 121 12.84 -16.20 -4.28
N ALA A 122 12.07 -15.29 -4.91
CA ALA A 122 11.04 -14.52 -4.23
C ALA A 122 9.92 -15.42 -3.68
N ALA A 123 9.46 -16.39 -4.46
CA ALA A 123 8.46 -17.37 -4.01
C ALA A 123 8.99 -18.23 -2.85
N GLY A 124 10.26 -18.63 -2.91
CA GLY A 124 10.93 -19.36 -1.83
C GLY A 124 10.98 -18.55 -0.53
N ILE A 125 11.44 -17.29 -0.59
CA ILE A 125 11.50 -16.39 0.57
C ILE A 125 10.11 -16.15 1.14
N ALA A 126 9.10 -15.94 0.29
CA ALA A 126 7.71 -15.72 0.70
C ALA A 126 7.11 -16.95 1.43
N MET A 127 7.37 -18.17 0.94
CA MET A 127 6.93 -19.38 1.63
C MET A 127 7.66 -19.57 2.97
N LEU A 128 8.96 -19.30 3.01
CA LEU A 128 9.78 -19.48 4.20
C LEU A 128 9.39 -18.48 5.29
N SER A 129 9.11 -17.22 4.92
CA SER A 129 8.61 -16.21 5.85
C SER A 129 7.20 -16.55 6.35
N ALA A 130 6.30 -17.02 5.49
CA ALA A 130 4.98 -17.49 5.90
C ALA A 130 5.07 -18.65 6.91
N LEU A 131 5.95 -19.62 6.67
CA LEU A 131 6.17 -20.74 7.59
C LEU A 131 6.76 -20.28 8.93
N ILE A 132 7.68 -19.32 8.93
CA ILE A 132 8.21 -18.74 10.16
C ILE A 132 7.12 -18.00 10.93
N VAL A 133 6.27 -17.22 10.27
CA VAL A 133 5.17 -16.49 10.93
C VAL A 133 4.15 -17.46 11.50
N VAL A 134 3.72 -18.47 10.74
CA VAL A 134 2.76 -19.49 11.21
C VAL A 134 3.39 -20.34 12.32
N GLY A 135 4.65 -20.73 12.18
CA GLY A 135 5.38 -21.49 13.19
C GLY A 135 5.61 -20.69 14.48
N ALA A 136 5.96 -19.41 14.36
CA ALA A 136 6.06 -18.48 15.49
C ALA A 136 4.70 -18.29 16.16
N GLN A 137 3.62 -18.13 15.38
CA GLN A 137 2.27 -18.12 15.95
C GLN A 137 1.95 -19.44 16.66
N ALA A 138 2.33 -20.61 16.13
CA ALA A 138 2.07 -21.89 16.79
C ALA A 138 2.86 -22.08 18.09
N VAL A 139 4.08 -21.56 18.18
CA VAL A 139 4.95 -21.67 19.37
C VAL A 139 4.60 -20.62 20.43
N PHE A 140 4.25 -19.39 20.02
CA PHE A 140 3.97 -18.27 20.93
C PHE A 140 2.49 -18.03 21.21
N SER A 141 1.57 -18.51 20.37
CA SER A 141 0.15 -18.50 20.70
C SER A 141 -0.10 -19.58 21.73
N LYS A 142 -0.12 -19.17 23.01
CA LYS A 142 -1.05 -19.78 23.96
C LYS A 142 -2.41 -19.79 23.27
N PRO A 143 -3.12 -20.94 23.20
CA PRO A 143 -4.50 -20.90 22.73
C PRO A 143 -5.18 -19.77 23.50
N PRO A 144 -5.86 -18.83 22.84
CA PRO A 144 -6.69 -17.91 23.58
C PRO A 144 -7.55 -18.78 24.50
N PRO A 145 -7.76 -18.43 25.78
CA PRO A 145 -8.84 -19.06 26.52
C PRO A 145 -10.03 -18.99 25.57
N ALA A 146 -10.52 -20.15 25.14
CA ALA A 146 -11.68 -20.26 24.25
C ALA A 146 -12.64 -19.18 24.72
N PRO A 147 -13.16 -18.32 23.82
CA PRO A 147 -13.94 -17.16 24.23
C PRO A 147 -14.86 -17.67 25.31
N VAL A 148 -14.57 -17.27 26.55
CA VAL A 148 -15.50 -17.51 27.61
C VAL A 148 -16.57 -16.57 27.15
N ILE A 149 -17.53 -17.13 26.40
CA ILE A 149 -18.90 -16.71 26.46
C ILE A 149 -19.11 -16.80 27.96
N GLU A 150 -18.79 -15.72 28.67
CA GLU A 150 -19.38 -15.45 29.96
C GLU A 150 -20.85 -15.53 29.58
N ALA A 151 -21.44 -16.69 29.86
CA ALA A 151 -22.86 -16.83 29.88
C ALA A 151 -23.25 -15.78 30.90
N LYS A 152 -23.58 -14.58 30.38
CA LYS A 152 -23.98 -13.43 31.16
C LYS A 152 -24.95 -13.99 32.15
N ALA A 153 -24.51 -14.06 33.42
CA ALA A 153 -25.22 -14.84 34.41
C ALA A 153 -26.69 -14.44 34.31
N LEU A 154 -27.55 -15.42 34.04
CA LEU A 154 -28.96 -15.18 33.73
C LEU A 154 -29.47 -14.18 34.76
N THR A 155 -29.95 -13.04 34.27
CA THR A 155 -30.50 -12.02 35.16
C THR A 155 -31.55 -12.69 36.06
N PRO A 156 -31.77 -12.21 37.29
CA PRO A 156 -32.77 -12.80 38.18
C PRO A 156 -34.15 -12.89 37.51
N GLU A 157 -34.47 -11.94 36.63
CA GLU A 157 -35.68 -11.93 35.80
C GLU A 157 -35.70 -13.07 34.76
N GLN A 158 -34.60 -13.30 34.03
CA GLN A 158 -34.50 -14.40 33.07
C GLN A 158 -34.59 -15.77 33.76
N THR A 159 -34.01 -15.90 34.95
CA THR A 159 -34.09 -17.14 35.74
C THR A 159 -35.53 -17.41 36.19
N LEU A 160 -36.27 -16.36 36.56
CA LEU A 160 -37.68 -16.44 36.92
C LEU A 160 -38.55 -16.77 35.70
N ALA A 161 -38.27 -16.15 34.56
CA ALA A 161 -38.95 -16.44 33.29
C ALA A 161 -38.79 -17.90 32.88
N LEU A 162 -37.58 -18.48 33.01
CA LEU A 162 -37.32 -19.89 32.72
C LEU A 162 -38.11 -20.82 33.65
N ARG A 163 -38.15 -20.54 34.96
CA ARG A 163 -38.95 -21.34 35.92
C ARG A 163 -40.45 -21.26 35.63
N ASN A 164 -40.95 -20.10 35.20
CA ASN A 164 -42.34 -19.95 34.82
C ASN A 164 -42.65 -20.68 33.52
N ALA A 165 -41.76 -20.62 32.53
CA ALA A 165 -41.88 -21.37 31.29
C ALA A 165 -41.97 -22.88 31.56
N GLU A 166 -41.08 -23.44 32.39
CA GLU A 166 -41.13 -24.87 32.75
C GLU A 166 -42.45 -25.29 33.42
N LYS A 167 -43.00 -24.43 34.29
CA LYS A 167 -44.30 -24.68 34.93
C LYS A 167 -45.44 -24.67 33.91
N LEU A 168 -45.42 -23.72 32.97
CA LEU A 168 -46.41 -23.64 31.91
C LEU A 168 -46.32 -24.84 30.97
N THR A 169 -45.12 -25.27 30.58
CA THR A 169 -44.92 -26.48 29.76
C THR A 169 -45.48 -27.71 30.45
N LYS A 170 -45.18 -27.91 31.74
CA LYS A 170 -45.74 -29.03 32.53
C LYS A 170 -47.27 -28.95 32.68
N ALA A 171 -47.83 -27.74 32.75
CA ALA A 171 -49.28 -27.56 32.77
C ALA A 171 -49.88 -27.95 31.42
N ILE A 172 -49.32 -27.49 30.30
CA ILE A 172 -49.75 -27.85 28.94
C ILE A 172 -49.66 -29.36 28.70
N GLU A 173 -48.60 -30.01 29.19
CA GLU A 173 -48.45 -31.48 29.14
C GLU A 173 -49.45 -32.25 30.00
N LYS A 174 -50.15 -31.58 30.93
CA LYS A 174 -51.23 -32.17 31.72
C LYS A 174 -52.62 -31.83 31.18
N LEU A 175 -52.74 -30.85 30.27
CA LEU A 175 -54.01 -30.53 29.62
C LEU A 175 -54.46 -31.69 28.70
N GLU A 176 -55.76 -31.84 28.54
CA GLU A 176 -56.33 -32.80 27.59
C GLU A 176 -55.91 -32.52 26.13
N PRO A 177 -55.77 -33.55 25.28
CA PRO A 177 -55.27 -33.41 23.91
C PRO A 177 -56.12 -32.45 23.06
N LYS A 178 -57.43 -32.38 23.30
CA LYS A 178 -58.34 -31.45 22.60
C LYS A 178 -58.04 -29.98 22.93
N ALA A 179 -57.72 -29.68 24.19
CA ALA A 179 -57.37 -28.33 24.64
C ALA A 179 -55.98 -27.92 24.15
N ARG A 180 -55.02 -28.86 24.04
CA ARG A 180 -53.69 -28.59 23.44
C ARG A 180 -53.80 -28.17 21.98
N ASN A 181 -54.64 -28.85 21.20
CA ASN A 181 -54.85 -28.54 19.78
C ASN A 181 -55.49 -27.15 19.58
N GLN A 182 -56.41 -26.75 20.48
CA GLN A 182 -57.00 -25.41 20.46
C GLN A 182 -55.98 -24.32 20.80
N LEU A 183 -55.15 -24.53 21.82
CA LEU A 183 -54.05 -23.61 22.18
C LEU A 183 -53.03 -23.44 21.05
N GLN A 184 -52.64 -24.52 20.37
CA GLN A 184 -51.74 -24.44 19.22
C GLN A 184 -52.37 -23.68 18.04
N ALA A 185 -53.67 -23.86 17.81
CA ALA A 185 -54.39 -23.14 16.76
C ALA A 185 -54.52 -21.64 17.06
N GLU A 186 -54.61 -21.23 18.34
CA GLU A 186 -54.62 -19.81 18.73
C GLU A 186 -53.23 -19.17 18.70
N LEU A 187 -52.16 -19.91 19.04
CA LEU A 187 -50.78 -19.40 18.96
C LEU A 187 -50.27 -19.22 17.53
N GLN A 188 -50.89 -19.86 16.54
CA GLN A 188 -50.55 -19.73 15.11
C GLN A 188 -51.33 -18.64 14.38
N LYS A 189 -52.25 -17.95 15.06
CA LYS A 189 -52.93 -16.74 14.56
C LYS A 189 -52.14 -15.50 14.91
#